data_AF-A0A953D2Z2-F1
#
_entry.id   AF-A0A953D2Z2-F1
#
_cell.length_a   1.000
_cell.length_b   1.000
_cell.length_c   1.000
_cell.angle_alpha   90.00
_cell.angle_beta   90.00
_cell.angle_gamma   90.00
#
_symmetry.space_group_name_H-M   'P 1'
#
loop_
_entity.id
_entity.type
_entity.pdbx_description
1 polymer ?
#
loop_
_entity_poly.entity_id
_entity_poly.type
_entity_poly.pdbx_seq_one_letter_code
_entity_poly.pdbx_strand_id
1 'polypeptide(L)'
;MKQLCGLAGLVLALSVRAAVPLASVDQVQSPAWLERDGRALALEPGQPLAPGDSIRTGNQGKAYLRLAEGSVVKLGEQTRFAVDELDREADGGVRAAINVLKGAFRFTTSALAKALGRREVKVRVATITAGIRGTDIWGRSTDERDFVCLLEGRIEVAHEGGTRAEMDLPNSFFGADRGAAPDGVKSVDADQVKRWAAETEIAPNAGSLGRSGRWNLNLSLGSDLDAALDAAAKLRAAGYAAQLVPRSDAKGLSYAVELRGLSARADAASLAARVQADTALDMQPARR
;
A
#
# COMPACT_ATOMS: atom_id res chain seq x y z
N MET A 1 -9.86 50.73 49.60
CA MET A 1 -8.60 49.97 49.34
C MET A 1 -8.81 48.56 49.88
N LYS A 2 -8.81 47.44 49.15
CA LYS A 2 -8.37 47.11 47.79
C LYS A 2 -9.29 46.02 47.23
N GLN A 3 -9.59 46.12 45.93
CA GLN A 3 -10.21 45.08 45.10
C GLN A 3 -9.19 43.95 44.86
N LEU A 4 -9.63 42.70 44.79
CA LEU A 4 -8.91 41.64 44.07
C LEU A 4 -9.93 40.84 43.23
N CYS A 5 -9.83 41.03 41.91
CA CYS A 5 -10.59 40.33 40.88
C CYS A 5 -10.13 38.87 40.78
N GLY A 6 -11.07 37.93 40.79
CA GLY A 6 -10.84 36.56 40.34
C GLY A 6 -11.04 36.48 38.82
N LEU A 7 -10.01 36.04 38.09
CA LEU A 7 -10.10 35.74 36.66
C LEU A 7 -10.17 34.22 36.49
N ALA A 8 -11.35 33.70 36.14
CA ALA A 8 -11.54 32.30 35.76
C ALA A 8 -11.15 32.13 34.28
N GLY A 9 -10.07 31.38 34.01
CA GLY A 9 -9.63 31.07 32.65
C GLY A 9 -10.43 29.92 32.05
N LEU A 10 -11.23 30.21 31.02
CA LEU A 10 -11.95 29.24 30.21
C LEU A 10 -11.00 28.61 29.18
N VAL A 11 -10.63 27.34 29.36
CA VAL A 11 -9.87 26.57 28.37
C VAL A 11 -10.84 26.04 27.30
N LEU A 12 -10.84 26.66 26.11
CA LEU A 12 -11.53 26.12 24.94
C LEU A 12 -10.77 24.90 24.41
N ALA A 13 -11.33 23.70 24.58
CA ALA A 13 -10.87 22.50 23.91
C ALA A 13 -11.29 22.57 22.43
N LEU A 14 -10.38 22.98 21.54
CA LEU A 14 -10.57 22.80 20.10
C LEU A 14 -10.43 21.31 19.77
N SER A 15 -11.55 20.65 19.51
CA SER A 15 -11.58 19.31 18.93
C SER A 15 -11.05 19.37 17.50
N VAL A 16 -9.74 19.12 17.31
CA VAL A 16 -9.17 18.89 15.99
C VAL A 16 -9.71 17.55 15.48
N ARG A 17 -10.75 17.58 14.65
CA ARG A 17 -11.18 16.39 13.90
C ARG A 17 -10.11 16.11 12.87
N ALA A 18 -9.30 15.08 13.10
CA ALA A 18 -8.42 14.55 12.07
C ALA A 18 -9.29 14.13 10.86
N ALA A 19 -9.01 14.71 9.70
CA ALA A 19 -9.68 14.33 8.48
C ALA A 19 -9.39 12.84 8.19
N VAL A 20 -10.43 12.09 7.81
CA VAL A 20 -10.27 10.70 7.39
C VAL A 20 -9.45 10.71 6.09
N PRO A 21 -8.31 9.99 6.01
CA PRO A 21 -7.48 10.00 4.82
C PRO A 21 -8.25 9.45 3.61
N LEU A 22 -8.05 10.05 2.44
CA LEU A 22 -8.70 9.62 1.19
C LEU A 22 -8.15 8.29 0.67
N ALA A 23 -6.93 7.94 1.06
CA ALA A 23 -6.32 6.64 0.84
C ALA A 23 -5.33 6.31 1.97
N SER A 24 -5.20 5.03 2.29
CA SER A 24 -4.26 4.56 3.31
C SER A 24 -3.76 3.16 3.01
N VAL A 25 -2.59 2.82 3.52
CA VAL A 25 -2.04 1.47 3.49
C VAL A 25 -2.82 0.58 4.48
N ASP A 26 -3.35 -0.55 4.01
CA ASP A 26 -4.08 -1.52 4.84
C ASP A 26 -3.15 -2.62 5.35
N GLN A 27 -2.35 -3.18 4.45
CA GLN A 27 -1.46 -4.31 4.73
C GLN A 27 -0.16 -4.19 3.93
N VAL A 28 0.96 -4.63 4.50
CA VAL A 28 2.29 -4.61 3.86
C VAL A 28 3.00 -5.93 4.07
N GLN A 29 3.35 -6.61 2.99
CA GLN A 29 4.40 -7.64 2.99
C GLN A 29 5.70 -6.94 2.59
N SER A 30 6.58 -6.69 3.55
CA SER A 30 7.89 -6.06 3.32
C SER A 30 8.81 -6.97 2.50
N PRO A 31 9.81 -6.40 1.78
CA PRO A 31 10.20 -4.99 1.77
C PRO A 31 9.34 -4.10 0.88
N ALA A 32 8.98 -2.91 1.39
CA ALA A 32 8.25 -1.89 0.65
C ALA A 32 8.59 -0.48 1.17
N TRP A 33 8.48 0.52 0.30
CA TRP A 33 8.80 1.91 0.60
C TRP A 33 7.70 2.85 0.12
N LEU A 34 7.45 3.90 0.91
CA LEU A 34 6.79 5.13 0.48
C LEU A 34 7.87 6.14 0.09
N GLU A 35 7.79 6.69 -1.10
CA GLU A 35 8.61 7.79 -1.59
C GLU A 35 7.78 9.08 -1.58
N ARG A 36 8.17 10.03 -0.73
CA ARG A 36 7.51 11.33 -0.55
C ARG A 36 8.56 12.41 -0.39
N ASP A 37 8.42 13.52 -1.12
CA ASP A 37 9.33 14.67 -1.08
C ASP A 37 10.82 14.28 -1.24
N GLY A 38 11.09 13.32 -2.13
CA GLY A 38 12.44 12.80 -2.41
C GLY A 38 13.01 11.88 -1.32
N ARG A 39 12.23 11.51 -0.30
CA ARG A 39 12.65 10.59 0.77
C ARG A 39 11.95 9.26 0.63
N ALA A 40 12.72 8.17 0.75
CA ALA A 40 12.18 6.82 0.86
C ALA A 40 12.04 6.45 2.34
N LEU A 41 10.81 6.16 2.77
CA LEU A 41 10.46 5.66 4.09
C LEU A 41 9.98 4.23 3.95
N ALA A 42 10.28 3.35 4.90
CA ALA A 42 9.67 2.02 4.90
C ALA A 42 8.14 2.14 5.01
N LEU A 43 7.42 1.43 4.14
CA LEU A 43 5.97 1.47 4.08
C LEU A 43 5.37 0.76 5.29
N GLU A 44 4.39 1.38 5.96
CA GLU A 44 3.75 0.79 7.14
C GLU A 44 2.21 0.78 7.05
N PRO A 45 1.54 -0.23 7.64
CA PRO A 45 0.08 -0.25 7.74
C PRO A 45 -0.48 0.98 8.47
N GLY A 46 -1.56 1.54 7.93
CA GLY A 46 -2.21 2.74 8.41
C GLY A 46 -1.60 4.05 7.92
N GLN A 47 -0.50 4.01 7.17
CA GLN A 47 0.12 5.20 6.60
C GLN A 47 -0.84 5.86 5.59
N PRO A 48 -1.20 7.14 5.77
CA PRO A 48 -2.04 7.85 4.83
C PRO A 48 -1.26 8.20 3.57
N LEU A 49 -1.93 8.08 2.43
CA LEU A 49 -1.38 8.46 1.13
C LEU A 49 -1.93 9.81 0.68
N ALA A 50 -1.10 10.56 -0.04
CA ALA A 50 -1.40 11.87 -0.58
C ALA A 50 -0.99 11.94 -2.07
N PRO A 51 -1.54 12.90 -2.83
CA PRO A 51 -1.04 13.19 -4.17
C PRO A 51 0.47 13.47 -4.15
N GLY A 52 1.18 12.95 -5.15
CA GLY A 52 2.65 13.04 -5.26
C GLY A 52 3.40 11.90 -4.57
N ASP A 53 2.73 11.05 -3.81
CA ASP A 53 3.35 9.85 -3.24
C ASP A 53 3.64 8.79 -4.29
N SER A 54 4.76 8.09 -4.13
CA SER A 54 5.02 6.84 -4.83
C SER A 54 5.23 5.68 -3.84
N ILE A 55 4.77 4.49 -4.19
CA ILE A 55 5.03 3.26 -3.46
C ILE A 55 5.89 2.35 -4.33
N ARG A 56 6.95 1.81 -3.71
CA ARG A 56 7.81 0.80 -4.30
C ARG A 56 7.75 -0.48 -3.49
N THR A 57 7.51 -1.61 -4.13
CA THR A 57 7.64 -2.94 -3.49
C THR A 57 8.92 -3.63 -3.97
N GLY A 58 9.58 -4.36 -3.08
CA GLY A 58 10.80 -5.11 -3.40
C GLY A 58 10.52 -6.55 -3.83
N ASN A 59 11.56 -7.39 -3.77
CA ASN A 59 11.43 -8.83 -4.02
C ASN A 59 10.43 -9.44 -3.03
N GLN A 60 9.44 -10.19 -3.52
CA GLN A 60 8.34 -10.74 -2.72
C GLN A 60 7.52 -9.68 -1.94
N GLY A 61 7.78 -8.38 -2.13
CA GLY A 61 7.10 -7.31 -1.43
C GLY A 61 5.70 -7.10 -2.00
N LYS A 62 4.69 -6.88 -1.18
CA LYS A 62 3.32 -6.60 -1.63
C LYS A 62 2.68 -5.57 -0.72
N ALA A 63 1.76 -4.78 -1.24
CA ALA A 63 1.06 -3.79 -0.44
C ALA A 63 -0.41 -3.70 -0.84
N TYR A 64 -1.30 -3.64 0.15
CA TYR A 64 -2.72 -3.40 -0.05
C TYR A 64 -3.04 -1.99 0.41
N LEU A 65 -3.64 -1.22 -0.48
CA LEU A 65 -4.07 0.15 -0.25
C LEU A 65 -5.59 0.19 -0.27
N ARG A 66 -6.16 1.07 0.53
CA ARG A 66 -7.60 1.26 0.66
C ARG A 66 -7.95 2.72 0.44
N LEU A 67 -8.86 2.97 -0.51
CA LEU A 67 -9.47 4.28 -0.71
C LEU A 67 -10.57 4.53 0.33
N ALA A 68 -10.90 5.79 0.60
CA ALA A 68 -11.88 6.17 1.61
C ALA A 68 -13.30 5.64 1.34
N GLU A 69 -13.65 5.40 0.08
CA GLU A 69 -14.93 4.77 -0.30
C GLU A 69 -14.93 3.24 -0.13
N GLY A 70 -13.76 2.64 0.14
CA GLY A 70 -13.59 1.22 0.44
C GLY A 70 -12.88 0.40 -0.64
N SER A 71 -12.74 0.91 -1.87
CA SER A 71 -12.02 0.20 -2.95
C SER A 71 -10.58 -0.11 -2.56
N VAL A 72 -10.07 -1.21 -3.12
CA VAL A 72 -8.76 -1.77 -2.78
C VAL A 72 -7.86 -1.75 -4.00
N VAL A 73 -6.63 -1.32 -3.79
CA VAL A 73 -5.53 -1.46 -4.75
C VAL A 73 -4.54 -2.44 -4.16
N LYS A 74 -4.31 -3.59 -4.81
CA LYS A 74 -3.28 -4.55 -4.42
C LYS A 74 -2.09 -4.37 -5.33
N LEU A 75 -0.90 -4.22 -4.76
CA LEU A 75 0.37 -4.12 -5.48
C LEU A 75 1.13 -5.44 -5.32
N GLY A 76 1.62 -5.97 -6.44
CA GLY A 76 2.49 -7.13 -6.47
C GLY A 76 3.93 -6.81 -6.08
N GLU A 77 4.82 -7.76 -6.31
CA GLU A 77 6.25 -7.56 -6.14
C GLU A 77 6.86 -6.65 -7.22
N GLN A 78 8.02 -6.08 -6.90
CA GLN A 78 8.80 -5.24 -7.82
C GLN A 78 7.98 -4.14 -8.51
N THR A 79 7.00 -3.58 -7.79
CA THR A 79 6.03 -2.63 -8.32
C THR A 79 6.48 -1.19 -8.04
N ARG A 80 6.20 -0.29 -8.97
CA ARG A 80 6.28 1.16 -8.82
C ARG A 80 4.91 1.76 -9.09
N PHE A 81 4.31 2.30 -8.05
CA PHE A 81 2.97 2.87 -8.04
C PHE A 81 3.04 4.33 -7.64
N ALA A 82 2.21 5.20 -8.21
CA ALA A 82 2.11 6.61 -7.85
C ALA A 82 0.65 7.03 -7.68
N VAL A 83 0.44 7.96 -6.75
CA VAL A 83 -0.84 8.65 -6.56
C VAL A 83 -0.71 10.02 -7.21
N ASP A 84 -1.24 10.16 -8.42
CA ASP A 84 -1.17 11.43 -9.16
C ASP A 84 -2.22 12.41 -8.63
N GLU A 85 -3.41 11.91 -8.31
CA GLU A 85 -4.55 12.71 -7.84
C GLU A 85 -5.35 11.94 -6.81
N LEU A 86 -5.83 12.64 -5.79
CA LEU A 86 -6.68 12.07 -4.75
C LEU A 86 -7.48 13.19 -4.09
N ASP A 87 -8.77 13.26 -4.44
CA ASP A 87 -9.68 14.32 -4.00
C ASP A 87 -11.03 13.75 -3.55
N ARG A 88 -11.73 14.56 -2.76
CA ARG A 88 -13.13 14.33 -2.39
C ARG A 88 -14.02 15.18 -3.28
N GLU A 89 -14.97 14.55 -3.94
CA GLU A 89 -15.99 15.22 -4.72
C GLU A 89 -17.06 15.84 -3.82
N ALA A 90 -17.70 16.91 -4.31
CA ALA A 90 -18.72 17.65 -3.57
C ALA A 90 -19.95 16.78 -3.20
N ASP A 91 -20.23 15.75 -3.98
CA ASP A 91 -21.32 14.79 -3.77
C ASP A 91 -20.95 13.64 -2.81
N GLY A 92 -19.75 13.70 -2.21
CA GLY A 92 -19.18 12.69 -1.33
C GLY A 92 -18.41 11.59 -2.04
N GLY A 93 -18.30 11.63 -3.37
CA GLY A 93 -17.50 10.71 -4.16
C GLY A 93 -15.99 10.87 -3.94
N VAL A 94 -15.24 9.90 -4.46
CA VAL A 94 -13.77 9.96 -4.51
C VAL A 94 -13.34 10.11 -5.96
N ARG A 95 -12.48 11.10 -6.21
CA ARG A 95 -11.74 11.25 -7.45
C ARG A 95 -10.29 10.82 -7.23
N ALA A 96 -9.81 9.89 -8.03
CA ALA A 96 -8.44 9.40 -7.91
C ALA A 96 -7.84 9.13 -9.28
N ALA A 97 -6.59 9.57 -9.47
CA ALA A 97 -5.75 9.14 -10.58
C ALA A 97 -4.56 8.39 -9.98
N ILE A 98 -4.51 7.09 -10.25
CA ILE A 98 -3.43 6.22 -9.77
C ILE A 98 -2.66 5.67 -10.96
N ASN A 99 -1.34 5.56 -10.82
CA ASN A 99 -0.45 5.22 -11.91
C ASN A 99 0.46 4.06 -11.53
N VAL A 100 0.48 3.03 -12.34
CA VAL A 100 1.35 1.86 -12.20
C VAL A 100 2.40 1.94 -13.28
N LEU A 101 3.61 2.31 -12.88
CA LEU A 101 4.74 2.54 -13.77
C LEU A 101 5.45 1.22 -14.12
N LYS A 102 5.43 0.26 -13.18
CA LYS A 102 6.02 -1.08 -13.32
C LYS A 102 5.38 -2.03 -12.32
N GLY A 103 5.33 -3.31 -12.66
CA GLY A 103 4.82 -4.37 -11.79
C GLY A 103 3.33 -4.62 -11.96
N ALA A 104 2.83 -5.60 -11.21
CA ALA A 104 1.45 -6.05 -11.26
C ALA A 104 0.60 -5.34 -10.19
N PHE A 105 -0.67 -5.10 -10.52
CA PHE A 105 -1.64 -4.57 -9.56
C PHE A 105 -3.04 -5.15 -9.81
N ARG A 106 -3.89 -5.05 -8.80
CA ARG A 106 -5.32 -5.30 -8.91
C ARG A 106 -6.08 -4.11 -8.32
N PHE A 107 -7.07 -3.62 -9.03
CA PHE A 107 -8.01 -2.64 -8.50
C PHE A 107 -9.40 -3.29 -8.39
N THR A 108 -9.99 -3.25 -7.21
CA THR A 108 -11.33 -3.79 -6.98
C THR A 108 -12.23 -2.73 -6.36
N THR A 109 -13.33 -2.42 -7.05
CA THR A 109 -14.32 -1.46 -6.54
C THR A 109 -15.09 -2.04 -5.36
N SER A 110 -15.23 -1.29 -4.26
CA SER A 110 -16.06 -1.72 -3.13
C SER A 110 -17.55 -1.88 -3.51
N ALA A 111 -18.25 -2.79 -2.85
CA ALA A 111 -19.69 -2.97 -3.06
C ALA A 111 -20.48 -1.69 -2.75
N LEU A 112 -20.07 -0.94 -1.73
CA LEU A 112 -20.68 0.35 -1.38
C LEU A 112 -20.49 1.37 -2.50
N ALA A 113 -19.28 1.51 -3.04
CA ALA A 113 -19.01 2.43 -4.14
C ALA A 113 -19.68 2.00 -5.45
N LYS A 114 -19.81 0.68 -5.71
CA LYS A 114 -20.63 0.14 -6.79
C LYS A 114 -22.09 0.60 -6.64
N ALA A 115 -22.66 0.50 -5.45
CA ALA A 115 -24.05 0.87 -5.17
C ALA A 115 -24.30 2.39 -5.23
N LEU A 116 -23.36 3.21 -4.75
CA LEU A 116 -23.50 4.66 -4.75
C LEU A 116 -23.27 5.28 -6.13
N GLY A 117 -22.43 4.68 -6.97
CA GLY A 117 -22.16 5.12 -8.35
C GLY A 117 -21.49 6.50 -8.50
N ARG A 118 -21.18 7.19 -7.40
CA ARG A 118 -20.58 8.53 -7.33
C ARG A 118 -19.08 8.44 -7.12
N ARG A 119 -18.33 8.26 -8.21
CA ARG A 119 -16.87 8.18 -8.20
C ARG A 119 -16.29 8.37 -9.60
N GLU A 120 -15.06 8.87 -9.64
CA GLU A 120 -14.25 8.91 -10.85
C GLU A 120 -12.85 8.41 -10.50
N VAL A 121 -12.56 7.16 -10.82
CA VAL A 121 -11.21 6.62 -10.63
C VAL A 121 -10.61 6.32 -11.99
N LYS A 122 -9.42 6.86 -12.25
CA LYS A 122 -8.62 6.57 -13.42
C LYS A 122 -7.40 5.77 -12.98
N VAL A 123 -7.18 4.66 -13.66
CA VAL A 123 -6.00 3.82 -13.45
C VAL A 123 -5.15 3.92 -14.70
N ARG A 124 -3.94 4.45 -14.57
CA ARG A 124 -2.95 4.44 -15.64
C ARG A 124 -1.97 3.29 -15.41
N VAL A 125 -1.71 2.51 -16.44
CA VAL A 125 -0.74 1.42 -16.50
C VAL A 125 0.23 1.79 -17.62
N ALA A 126 1.20 2.61 -17.25
CA ALA A 126 2.04 3.38 -18.16
C ALA A 126 1.28 4.01 -19.35
N THR A 127 1.25 3.39 -20.53
CA THR A 127 0.62 3.94 -21.74
C THR A 127 -0.89 3.72 -21.84
N ILE A 128 -1.46 2.88 -20.97
CA ILE A 128 -2.89 2.52 -20.98
C ILE A 128 -3.61 3.21 -19.82
N THR A 129 -4.67 3.94 -20.09
CA THR A 129 -5.56 4.51 -19.07
C THR A 129 -6.90 3.78 -19.08
N ALA A 130 -7.33 3.30 -17.92
CA ALA A 130 -8.62 2.67 -17.70
C ALA A 130 -9.52 3.57 -16.83
N GLY A 131 -10.70 3.91 -17.33
CA GLY A 131 -11.77 4.55 -16.56
C GLY A 131 -12.52 3.50 -15.73
N ILE A 132 -12.52 3.64 -14.41
CA ILE A 132 -12.99 2.61 -13.48
C ILE A 132 -14.34 3.00 -12.90
N ARG A 133 -15.39 2.27 -13.31
CA ARG A 133 -16.74 2.41 -12.78
C ARG A 133 -17.34 1.05 -12.42
N GLY A 134 -17.23 0.70 -11.15
CA GLY A 134 -17.84 -0.51 -10.60
C GLY A 134 -17.22 -1.82 -11.10
N THR A 135 -15.90 -1.87 -11.20
CA THR A 135 -15.15 -2.98 -11.82
C THR A 135 -14.14 -3.62 -10.88
N ASP A 136 -13.67 -4.80 -11.29
CA ASP A 136 -12.49 -5.48 -10.79
C ASP A 136 -11.55 -5.72 -11.96
N ILE A 137 -10.34 -5.17 -11.88
CA ILE A 137 -9.33 -5.26 -12.94
C ILE A 137 -8.00 -5.73 -12.35
N TRP A 138 -7.26 -6.47 -13.16
CA TRP A 138 -5.84 -6.72 -12.95
C TRP A 138 -5.05 -6.06 -14.07
N GLY A 139 -3.86 -5.57 -13.77
CA GLY A 139 -2.99 -5.07 -14.82
C GLY A 139 -1.53 -5.20 -14.44
N ARG A 140 -0.67 -5.03 -15.43
CA ARG A 140 0.77 -5.11 -15.25
C ARG A 140 1.48 -4.25 -16.28
N SER A 141 2.54 -3.61 -15.84
CA SER A 141 3.47 -2.89 -16.70
C SER A 141 4.87 -3.50 -16.56
N THR A 142 5.50 -3.80 -17.68
CA THR A 142 6.89 -4.25 -17.76
C THR A 142 7.70 -3.29 -18.62
N ASP A 143 9.00 -3.56 -18.77
CA ASP A 143 9.85 -2.80 -19.68
C ASP A 143 9.51 -3.11 -21.16
N GLU A 144 8.70 -4.15 -21.42
CA GLU A 144 8.36 -4.65 -22.77
C GLU A 144 6.89 -4.40 -23.14
N ARG A 145 5.98 -4.46 -22.16
CA ARG A 145 4.54 -4.49 -22.44
C ARG A 145 3.70 -3.93 -21.30
N ASP A 146 2.62 -3.27 -21.67
CA ASP A 146 1.57 -2.79 -20.79
C ASP A 146 0.28 -3.57 -21.03
N PHE A 147 -0.44 -3.85 -19.95
CA PHE A 147 -1.56 -4.77 -19.98
C PHE A 147 -2.62 -4.48 -18.91
N VAL A 148 -3.89 -4.53 -19.29
CA VAL A 148 -5.06 -4.46 -18.39
C VAL A 148 -6.03 -5.60 -18.74
N CYS A 149 -6.45 -6.37 -17.75
CA CYS A 149 -7.47 -7.41 -17.83
C CYS A 149 -8.67 -7.05 -16.96
N LEU A 150 -9.85 -7.12 -17.57
CA LEU A 150 -11.14 -6.97 -16.92
C LEU A 150 -11.58 -8.31 -16.34
N LEU A 151 -11.80 -8.34 -15.02
CA LEU A 151 -12.27 -9.53 -14.30
C LEU A 151 -13.77 -9.46 -14.05
N GLU A 152 -14.29 -8.27 -13.73
CA GLU A 152 -15.70 -8.04 -13.48
C GLU A 152 -16.08 -6.59 -13.85
N GLY A 153 -17.28 -6.37 -14.40
CA GLY A 153 -17.84 -5.05 -14.64
C GLY A 153 -17.58 -4.53 -16.05
N ARG A 154 -17.31 -3.22 -16.16
CA ARG A 154 -17.11 -2.53 -17.44
C ARG A 154 -16.05 -1.44 -17.26
N ILE A 155 -15.18 -1.30 -18.25
CA ILE A 155 -14.17 -0.24 -18.32
C ILE A 155 -14.07 0.31 -19.74
N GLU A 156 -13.68 1.58 -19.83
CA GLU A 156 -13.14 2.14 -21.06
C GLU A 156 -11.63 2.21 -20.93
N VAL A 157 -10.92 1.69 -21.93
CA VAL A 157 -9.46 1.75 -22.02
C VAL A 157 -9.04 2.68 -23.15
N ALA A 158 -8.01 3.47 -22.91
CA ALA A 158 -7.39 4.36 -23.88
C ALA A 158 -5.87 4.16 -23.87
N HIS A 159 -5.29 3.99 -25.05
CA HIS A 159 -3.85 3.98 -25.26
C HIS A 159 -3.36 5.37 -25.68
N GLU A 160 -2.13 5.72 -25.30
CA GLU A 160 -1.52 7.02 -25.65
C GLU A 160 -1.47 7.30 -27.17
N GLY A 161 -1.37 6.25 -27.98
CA GLY A 161 -1.44 6.33 -29.45
C GLY A 161 -2.85 6.62 -30.03
N GLY A 162 -3.83 6.92 -29.18
CA GLY A 162 -5.18 7.35 -29.58
C GLY A 162 -6.22 6.23 -29.68
N THR A 163 -5.81 4.95 -29.66
CA THR A 163 -6.72 3.80 -29.66
C THR A 163 -7.56 3.79 -28.39
N ARG A 164 -8.87 3.60 -28.53
CA ARG A 164 -9.81 3.43 -27.42
C ARG A 164 -10.64 2.18 -27.63
N ALA A 165 -10.98 1.50 -26.54
CA ALA A 165 -11.88 0.36 -26.56
C ALA A 165 -12.73 0.33 -25.30
N GLU A 166 -13.95 -0.19 -25.44
CA GLU A 166 -14.77 -0.57 -24.31
C GLU A 166 -14.55 -2.05 -24.02
N MET A 167 -14.49 -2.42 -22.74
CA MET A 167 -14.41 -3.79 -22.28
C MET A 167 -15.54 -4.03 -21.29
N ASP A 168 -16.41 -5.00 -21.57
CA ASP A 168 -17.53 -5.41 -20.70
C ASP A 168 -17.69 -6.93 -20.58
N LEU A 169 -16.80 -7.69 -21.21
CA LEU A 169 -16.70 -9.13 -21.06
C LEU A 169 -15.67 -9.48 -19.98
N PRO A 170 -16.02 -10.31 -18.98
CA PRO A 170 -15.06 -10.78 -18.00
C PRO A 170 -13.98 -11.64 -18.66
N ASN A 171 -12.81 -11.68 -18.05
CA ASN A 171 -11.64 -12.40 -18.57
C ASN A 171 -11.29 -11.94 -19.99
N SER A 172 -11.35 -10.63 -20.23
CA SER A 172 -10.85 -9.99 -21.44
C SER A 172 -9.72 -9.04 -21.09
N PHE A 173 -8.80 -8.83 -22.02
CA PHE A 173 -7.65 -7.96 -21.82
C PHE A 173 -7.37 -7.05 -23.00
N PHE A 174 -6.73 -5.95 -22.69
CA PHE A 174 -6.21 -4.97 -23.63
C PHE A 174 -4.75 -4.70 -23.27
N GLY A 175 -3.85 -4.81 -24.24
CA GLY A 175 -2.43 -4.63 -24.00
C GLY A 175 -1.69 -4.14 -25.24
N ALA A 176 -0.56 -3.49 -25.00
CA ALA A 176 0.30 -2.91 -26.02
C ALA A 176 1.76 -3.16 -25.66
N ASP A 177 2.56 -3.60 -26.63
CA ASP A 177 4.02 -3.61 -26.49
C ASP A 177 4.54 -2.16 -26.50
N ARG A 178 5.66 -1.89 -25.83
CA ARG A 178 6.20 -0.52 -25.72
C ARG A 178 6.46 0.08 -27.10
N GLY A 179 5.89 1.27 -27.34
CA GLY A 179 6.02 1.98 -28.61
C GLY A 179 5.20 1.40 -29.77
N ALA A 180 4.38 0.36 -29.52
CA ALA A 180 3.50 -0.23 -30.51
C ALA A 180 2.03 0.14 -30.28
N ALA A 181 1.20 -0.08 -31.29
CA ALA A 181 -0.24 0.01 -31.13
C ALA A 181 -0.77 -1.19 -30.31
N PRO A 182 -1.90 -1.06 -29.61
CA PRO A 182 -2.52 -2.16 -28.89
C PRO A 182 -3.03 -3.26 -29.81
N ASP A 183 -3.02 -4.50 -29.33
CA ASP A 183 -3.50 -5.67 -30.08
C ASP A 183 -5.04 -5.75 -30.21
N GLY A 184 -5.76 -4.74 -29.74
CA GLY A 184 -7.20 -4.79 -29.49
C GLY A 184 -7.57 -5.59 -28.22
N VAL A 185 -8.87 -5.82 -28.04
CA VAL A 185 -9.40 -6.58 -26.89
C VAL A 185 -9.40 -8.08 -27.22
N LYS A 186 -8.82 -8.89 -26.33
CA LYS A 186 -8.70 -10.35 -26.47
C LYS A 186 -9.27 -11.04 -25.24
N SER A 187 -9.71 -12.30 -25.37
CA SER A 187 -10.10 -13.12 -24.22
C SER A 187 -8.89 -13.83 -23.60
N VAL A 188 -9.02 -14.19 -22.32
CA VAL A 188 -8.05 -15.00 -21.59
C VAL A 188 -8.76 -16.16 -20.89
N ASP A 189 -8.11 -17.32 -20.80
CA ASP A 189 -8.64 -18.46 -20.07
C ASP A 189 -8.57 -18.26 -18.55
N ALA A 190 -9.42 -19.01 -17.83
CA ALA A 190 -9.55 -18.86 -16.39
C ALA A 190 -8.27 -19.23 -15.61
N ASP A 191 -7.43 -20.13 -16.12
CA ASP A 191 -6.22 -20.54 -15.41
C ASP A 191 -5.12 -19.49 -15.51
N GLN A 192 -5.00 -18.84 -16.67
CA GLN A 192 -4.15 -17.67 -16.82
C GLN A 192 -4.61 -16.51 -15.93
N VAL A 193 -5.92 -16.26 -15.81
CA VAL A 193 -6.48 -15.26 -14.89
C VAL A 193 -6.12 -15.56 -13.44
N LYS A 194 -6.21 -16.82 -13.00
CA LYS A 194 -5.78 -17.23 -11.64
C LYS A 194 -4.30 -16.94 -11.40
N ARG A 195 -3.43 -17.23 -12.39
CA ARG A 195 -1.99 -16.95 -12.29
C ARG A 195 -1.72 -15.45 -12.10
N TRP A 196 -2.36 -14.61 -12.91
CA TRP A 196 -2.24 -13.15 -12.79
C TRP A 196 -2.76 -12.62 -11.45
N ALA A 197 -3.94 -13.07 -11.02
CA ALA A 197 -4.50 -12.67 -9.73
C ALA A 197 -3.51 -12.95 -8.58
N ALA A 198 -2.88 -14.12 -8.57
CA ALA A 198 -1.90 -14.52 -7.56
C ALA A 198 -0.67 -13.60 -7.47
N GLU A 199 -0.27 -12.93 -8.56
CA GLU A 199 0.85 -11.96 -8.54
C GLU A 199 0.62 -10.82 -7.54
N THR A 200 -0.63 -10.51 -7.23
CA THR A 200 -1.01 -9.41 -6.32
C THR A 200 -1.51 -9.90 -4.96
N GLU A 201 -1.71 -11.20 -4.77
CA GLU A 201 -2.18 -11.74 -3.49
C GLU A 201 -1.05 -11.98 -2.50
N ILE A 202 -1.24 -11.53 -1.26
CA ILE A 202 -0.47 -11.92 -0.08
C ILE A 202 -0.96 -13.30 0.35
N ALA A 203 -0.08 -14.29 0.27
CA ALA A 203 -0.39 -15.65 0.70
C ALA A 203 -0.60 -15.71 2.23
N PRO A 204 -1.38 -16.68 2.73
CA PRO A 204 -1.47 -16.94 4.17
C PRO A 204 -0.07 -17.15 4.78
N ASN A 205 0.17 -16.55 5.95
CA ASN A 205 1.43 -16.63 6.67
C ASN A 205 2.65 -16.07 5.90
N ALA A 206 2.47 -15.18 4.91
CA ALA A 206 3.58 -14.62 4.13
C ALA A 206 4.42 -13.56 4.87
N GLY A 207 4.10 -13.26 6.14
CA GLY A 207 4.82 -12.27 6.94
C GLY A 207 4.32 -10.85 6.72
N SER A 208 3.02 -10.71 6.48
CA SER A 208 2.41 -9.41 6.23
C SER A 208 2.05 -8.68 7.52
N LEU A 209 2.34 -7.38 7.54
CA LEU A 209 2.01 -6.44 8.61
C LEU A 209 0.63 -5.83 8.36
N GLY A 210 -0.19 -5.72 9.40
CA GLY A 210 -1.45 -5.00 9.42
C GLY A 210 -1.64 -4.20 10.71
N ARG A 211 -2.69 -3.37 10.80
CA ARG A 211 -2.89 -2.43 11.92
C ARG A 211 -3.16 -3.10 13.27
N SER A 212 -3.68 -4.32 13.30
CA SER A 212 -4.19 -5.00 14.50
C SER A 212 -3.47 -6.31 14.85
N GLY A 213 -2.27 -6.54 14.31
CA GLY A 213 -1.50 -7.75 14.61
C GLY A 213 -1.01 -7.81 16.07
N ARG A 214 -1.06 -9.00 16.66
CA ARG A 214 -0.64 -9.27 18.05
C ARG A 214 0.79 -9.78 18.16
N TRP A 215 1.43 -10.05 17.03
CA TRP A 215 2.81 -10.50 16.95
C TRP A 215 3.69 -9.38 16.41
N ASN A 216 4.94 -9.37 16.84
CA ASN A 216 6.00 -8.54 16.31
C ASN A 216 7.27 -9.37 16.08
N LEU A 217 8.21 -8.82 15.33
CA LEU A 217 9.61 -9.22 15.41
C LEU A 217 10.33 -8.31 16.39
N ASN A 218 11.26 -8.87 17.15
CA ASN A 218 12.02 -8.17 18.15
C ASN A 218 13.52 -8.49 18.02
N LEU A 219 14.34 -7.44 18.01
CA LEU A 219 15.78 -7.51 18.17
C LEU A 219 16.14 -6.74 19.44
N SER A 220 16.55 -7.45 20.49
CA SER A 220 16.98 -6.83 21.76
C SER A 220 18.46 -6.53 21.74
N LEU A 221 18.84 -5.29 22.08
CA LEU A 221 20.22 -4.77 21.95
C LEU A 221 20.79 -4.26 23.29
N GLY A 222 20.16 -4.61 24.41
CA GLY A 222 20.62 -4.20 25.74
C GLY A 222 20.64 -2.68 25.86
N SER A 223 21.64 -2.13 26.55
CA SER A 223 21.80 -0.68 26.77
C SER A 223 22.50 0.06 25.62
N ASP A 224 22.81 -0.62 24.50
CA ASP A 224 23.54 -0.04 23.37
C ASP A 224 22.57 0.72 22.44
N LEU A 225 22.52 2.05 22.62
CA LEU A 225 21.66 2.92 21.82
C LEU A 225 22.15 3.03 20.37
N ASP A 226 23.45 3.11 20.15
CA ASP A 226 24.03 3.30 18.82
C ASP A 226 23.77 2.08 17.95
N ALA A 227 24.00 0.87 18.48
CA ALA A 227 23.65 -0.38 17.79
C ALA A 227 22.15 -0.46 17.47
N ALA A 228 21.29 0.05 18.36
CA ALA A 228 19.84 0.06 18.15
C ALA A 228 19.38 1.06 17.09
N LEU A 229 20.01 2.23 17.02
CA LEU A 229 19.79 3.21 15.96
C LEU A 229 20.27 2.68 14.61
N ASP A 230 21.46 2.07 14.55
CA ASP A 230 22.03 1.49 13.34
C ASP A 230 21.17 0.33 12.81
N ALA A 231 20.74 -0.59 13.68
CA ALA A 231 19.86 -1.68 13.30
C ALA A 231 18.52 -1.17 12.77
N ALA A 232 17.92 -0.17 13.43
CA ALA A 232 16.67 0.43 12.97
C ALA A 232 16.83 1.16 11.63
N ALA A 233 17.92 1.91 11.44
CA ALA A 233 18.22 2.59 10.20
C ALA A 233 18.43 1.61 9.04
N LYS A 234 19.20 0.53 9.28
CA LYS A 234 19.45 -0.54 8.30
C LYS A 234 18.14 -1.22 7.85
N LEU A 235 17.27 -1.58 8.79
CA LEU A 235 15.96 -2.18 8.49
C LEU A 235 15.06 -1.22 7.69
N ARG A 236 14.98 0.06 8.10
CA ARG A 236 14.17 1.07 7.39
C ARG A 236 14.67 1.32 5.98
N ALA A 237 15.98 1.43 5.79
CA ALA A 237 16.59 1.55 4.48
C ALA A 237 16.24 0.34 3.59
N ALA A 238 16.21 -0.86 4.17
CA ALA A 238 15.81 -2.10 3.50
C ALA A 238 14.28 -2.27 3.32
N GLY A 239 13.44 -1.30 3.69
CA GLY A 239 11.99 -1.35 3.44
C GLY A 239 11.19 -2.09 4.52
N TYR A 240 11.76 -2.24 5.71
CA TYR A 240 11.12 -2.79 6.90
C TYR A 240 10.79 -1.67 7.88
N ALA A 241 9.51 -1.52 8.24
CA ALA A 241 9.01 -0.43 9.10
C ALA A 241 9.40 -0.60 10.58
N ALA A 242 10.71 -0.55 10.85
CA ALA A 242 11.29 -0.78 12.17
C ALA A 242 11.03 0.39 13.13
N GLN A 243 10.72 0.05 14.37
CA GLN A 243 10.53 1.01 15.47
C GLN A 243 11.57 0.75 16.55
N LEU A 244 12.29 1.79 16.97
CA LEU A 244 13.14 1.75 18.16
C LEU A 244 12.24 1.85 19.39
N VAL A 245 12.43 0.93 20.34
CA VAL A 245 11.61 0.79 21.53
C VAL A 245 12.53 0.82 22.76
N PRO A 246 12.60 1.96 23.48
CA PRO A 246 13.24 2.00 24.79
C PRO A 246 12.41 1.20 25.81
N ARG A 247 13.09 0.46 26.68
CA ARG A 247 12.52 -0.35 27.75
C ARG A 247 13.29 -0.06 29.04
N SER A 248 12.60 0.43 30.06
CA SER A 248 13.19 0.65 31.37
C SER A 248 12.71 -0.43 32.33
N ASP A 249 13.63 -1.12 32.99
CA ASP A 249 13.33 -2.05 34.07
C ASP A 249 14.24 -1.77 35.29
N ALA A 250 14.20 -2.65 36.30
CA ALA A 250 15.01 -2.52 37.51
C ALA A 250 16.53 -2.59 37.26
N LYS A 251 16.96 -3.11 36.11
CA LYS A 251 18.36 -3.22 35.68
C LYS A 251 18.82 -2.03 34.85
N GLY A 252 17.92 -1.12 34.49
CA GLY A 252 18.22 0.11 33.77
C GLY A 252 17.50 0.22 32.43
N LEU A 253 18.00 1.11 31.58
CA LEU A 253 17.45 1.36 30.25
C LEU A 253 18.05 0.36 29.24
N SER A 254 17.19 -0.24 28.44
CA SER A 254 17.53 -1.09 27.31
C SER A 254 16.75 -0.68 26.07
N TYR A 255 17.21 -1.12 24.91
CA TYR A 255 16.65 -0.79 23.61
C TYR A 255 16.35 -2.07 22.83
N ALA A 256 15.24 -2.05 22.12
CA ALA A 256 14.90 -3.06 21.15
C ALA A 256 14.46 -2.42 19.84
N VAL A 257 14.62 -3.13 18.74
CA VAL A 257 14.05 -2.77 17.45
C VAL A 257 12.92 -3.74 17.12
N GLU A 258 11.76 -3.21 16.75
CA GLU A 258 10.56 -4.00 16.51
C GLU A 258 9.94 -3.78 15.13
N LEU A 259 9.46 -4.86 14.51
CA LEU A 259 8.53 -4.81 13.36
C LEU A 259 7.17 -5.31 13.83
N ARG A 260 6.16 -4.42 13.85
CA ARG A 260 4.88 -4.66 14.51
C ARG A 260 3.75 -4.91 13.51
N GLY A 261 2.71 -5.61 13.98
CA GLY A 261 1.47 -5.75 13.21
C GLY A 261 1.30 -7.11 12.54
N LEU A 262 2.03 -8.15 12.97
CA LEU A 262 1.87 -9.51 12.45
C LEU A 262 0.64 -10.18 13.09
N SER A 263 -0.20 -10.80 12.28
CA SER A 263 -1.44 -11.43 12.74
C SER A 263 -1.18 -12.76 13.48
N ALA A 264 -0.19 -13.53 13.03
CA ALA A 264 0.16 -14.84 13.57
C ALA A 264 1.67 -15.03 13.80
N ARG A 265 2.03 -16.02 14.62
CA ARG A 265 3.42 -16.44 14.82
C ARG A 265 4.08 -16.93 13.54
N ALA A 266 3.31 -17.60 12.67
CA ALA A 266 3.80 -18.09 11.38
C ALA A 266 4.18 -16.92 10.46
N ASP A 267 3.37 -15.85 10.39
CA ASP A 267 3.76 -14.61 9.72
C ASP A 267 5.06 -14.04 10.29
N ALA A 268 5.20 -14.00 11.62
CA ALA A 268 6.42 -13.54 12.25
C ALA A 268 7.64 -14.37 11.80
N ALA A 269 7.54 -15.71 11.82
CA ALA A 269 8.62 -16.58 11.37
C ALA A 269 9.01 -16.34 9.90
N SER A 270 8.03 -16.20 9.01
CA SER A 270 8.27 -15.92 7.59
C SER A 270 8.91 -14.54 7.38
N LEU A 271 8.49 -13.52 8.12
CA LEU A 271 9.14 -12.22 8.07
C LEU A 271 10.56 -12.26 8.65
N ALA A 272 10.80 -13.02 9.72
CA ALA A 272 12.12 -13.14 10.34
C ALA A 272 13.15 -13.73 9.37
N ALA A 273 12.79 -14.82 8.69
CA ALA A 273 13.63 -15.45 7.67
C ALA A 273 13.99 -14.46 6.54
N ARG A 274 13.02 -13.65 6.12
CA ARG A 274 13.21 -12.62 5.09
C ARG A 274 14.13 -11.49 5.56
N VAL A 275 13.90 -10.97 6.76
CA VAL A 275 14.75 -9.93 7.36
C VAL A 275 16.19 -10.43 7.52
N GLN A 276 16.37 -11.67 7.96
CA GLN A 276 17.69 -12.27 8.09
C GLN A 276 18.39 -12.40 6.73
N ALA A 277 17.68 -12.83 5.69
CA ALA A 277 18.23 -12.91 4.34
C ALA A 277 18.62 -11.54 3.78
N ASP A 278 17.79 -10.51 4.00
CA ASP A 278 18.01 -9.18 3.42
C ASP A 278 19.01 -8.32 4.21
N THR A 279 19.16 -8.55 5.51
CA THR A 279 19.89 -7.64 6.41
C THR A 279 20.90 -8.32 7.33
N ALA A 280 20.95 -9.65 7.38
CA ALA A 280 21.72 -10.44 8.35
C ALA A 280 21.36 -10.17 9.84
N LEU A 281 20.25 -9.47 10.12
CA LEU A 281 19.75 -9.30 11.48
C LEU A 281 18.82 -10.45 11.85
N ASP A 282 19.10 -11.09 12.98
CA ASP A 282 18.29 -12.19 13.50
C ASP A 282 17.23 -11.67 14.47
N MET A 283 16.08 -11.28 13.94
CA MET A 283 14.94 -10.81 14.75
C MET A 283 14.03 -11.97 15.16
N GLN A 284 13.65 -12.02 16.43
CA GLN A 284 12.86 -13.12 16.99
C GLN A 284 11.36 -12.78 17.04
N PRO A 285 10.47 -13.72 16.68
CA PRO A 285 9.04 -13.59 16.93
C PRO A 285 8.71 -13.37 18.41
N ALA A 286 7.99 -12.31 18.72
CA ALA A 286 7.48 -12.02 20.05
C ALA A 286 5.99 -11.66 20.01
N ARG A 287 5.33 -11.87 21.15
CA ARG A 287 3.92 -11.55 21.34
C ARG A 287 3.81 -10.20 22.05
N ARG A 288 2.93 -9.35 21.53
CA ARG A 288 2.59 -8.05 22.12
C ARG A 288 1.65 -8.18 23.31
#